data_AF-A0A960MAU6-F1
#
_entry.id   AF-A0A960MAU6-F1
#
_cell.length_a   1.000
_cell.length_b   1.000
_cell.length_c   1.000
_cell.angle_alpha   90.00
_cell.angle_beta   90.00
_cell.angle_gamma   90.00
#
_symmetry.space_group_name_H-M   'P 1'
#
loop_
_entity.id
_entity.type
_entity.pdbx_description
1 polymer ?
#
loop_
_entity_poly.entity_id
_entity_poly.type
_entity_poly.pdbx_seq_one_letter_code
_entity_poly.pdbx_strand_id
1 'polypeptide(L)'
;YRHFGCEDRDMWLRIAATYRIWLIQERLVVLRYHGTNMSSDPTRQLAGIRKLHGKARTMGVVPTWRLDFWVAIYSLYHQTASLLHSESSHPGKAFLHACASLAVFPLPGVRRWTLRGPFFRLLRLVATSRALMKSWIKKVFSRPTRTVGTEIS
;
A
#
# COMPACT_ATOMS: atom_id res chain seq x y z
N TYR A 1 18.68 12.65 -10.66
CA TYR A 1 17.54 13.16 -9.87
C TYR A 1 17.55 12.57 -8.47
N ARG A 2 17.86 13.37 -7.44
CA ARG A 2 18.00 12.96 -6.02
C ARG A 2 16.70 13.03 -5.20
N HIS A 3 15.58 13.42 -5.81
CA HIS A 3 14.28 13.52 -5.15
C HIS A 3 13.57 12.17 -5.13
N PHE A 4 13.14 11.74 -3.94
CA PHE A 4 12.46 10.46 -3.75
C PHE A 4 10.98 10.53 -4.17
N GLY A 5 10.43 11.74 -4.39
CA GLY A 5 9.00 11.96 -4.62
C GLY A 5 8.14 11.49 -3.44
N CYS A 6 8.72 11.59 -2.26
CA CYS A 6 8.19 11.14 -0.97
C CYS A 6 8.56 12.15 0.14
N GLU A 7 8.86 13.39 -0.23
CA GLU A 7 9.27 14.46 0.68
C GLU A 7 8.20 14.72 1.75
N ASP A 8 6.93 14.78 1.37
CA ASP A 8 5.81 14.91 2.31
C ASP A 8 5.79 13.77 3.33
N ARG A 9 6.11 12.55 2.89
CA ARG A 9 6.15 11.37 3.76
C ARG A 9 7.34 11.43 4.73
N ASP A 10 8.48 11.99 4.33
CA ASP A 10 9.64 12.24 5.22
C ASP A 10 9.22 13.19 6.34
N MET A 11 8.58 14.30 5.98
CA MET A 11 8.06 15.28 6.92
C MET A 11 7.07 14.63 7.90
N TRP A 12 6.05 13.92 7.40
CA TRP A 12 5.07 13.27 8.26
C TRP A 12 5.65 12.20 9.17
N LEU A 13 6.66 11.45 8.70
CA LEU A 13 7.34 10.45 9.51
C LEU A 13 8.13 11.09 10.66
N ARG A 14 8.80 12.22 10.41
CA ARG A 14 9.49 13.00 11.45
C ARG A 14 8.51 13.60 12.45
N ILE A 15 7.38 14.13 11.98
CA ILE A 15 6.32 14.63 12.87
C ILE A 15 5.77 13.49 13.73
N ALA A 16 5.48 12.33 13.13
CA ALA A 16 4.96 11.16 13.84
C ALA A 16 5.92 10.57 14.87
N ALA A 17 7.23 10.80 14.73
CA ALA A 17 8.23 10.38 15.70
C ALA A 17 8.03 11.01 17.09
N THR A 18 7.57 12.27 17.10
CA THR A 18 7.46 13.12 18.28
C THR A 18 6.00 13.40 18.66
N TYR A 19 5.12 13.55 17.68
CA TYR A 19 3.74 13.98 17.88
C TYR A 19 2.74 12.91 17.46
N ARG A 20 1.59 12.91 18.14
CA ARG A 20 0.43 12.13 17.71
C ARG A 20 -0.27 12.83 16.55
N ILE A 21 -0.53 12.08 15.49
CA ILE A 21 -1.23 12.58 14.31
C ILE A 21 -2.63 11.98 14.30
N TRP A 22 -3.63 12.84 14.07
CA TRP A 22 -5.02 12.45 13.93
C TRP A 22 -5.55 12.85 12.55
N LEU A 23 -6.41 12.01 11.97
CA LEU A 23 -7.08 12.32 10.70
C LEU A 23 -8.45 12.89 11.01
N ILE A 24 -8.71 14.08 10.48
CA ILE A 24 -10.02 14.72 10.49
C ILE A 24 -10.81 14.12 9.32
N GLN A 25 -12.05 13.68 9.59
CA GLN A 25 -12.92 13.05 8.56
C GLN A 25 -13.54 14.06 7.59
N GLU A 26 -13.26 15.36 7.79
CA GLU A 26 -13.74 16.44 6.95
C GLU A 26 -12.94 16.51 5.66
N ARG A 27 -13.64 16.80 4.56
CA ARG A 27 -13.01 17.01 3.26
C ARG A 27 -12.39 18.41 3.23
N LEU A 28 -11.13 18.52 3.65
CA LEU A 28 -10.40 19.79 3.67
C LEU A 28 -9.67 20.12 2.37
N VAL A 29 -9.34 19.10 1.57
CA VAL A 29 -8.52 19.26 0.36
C VAL A 29 -9.12 18.48 -0.80
N VAL A 30 -9.06 19.08 -2.00
CA VAL A 30 -9.38 18.42 -3.26
C VAL A 30 -8.09 18.22 -4.04
N LEU A 31 -7.69 16.96 -4.23
CA LEU A 31 -6.51 16.59 -5.00
C LEU A 31 -6.88 16.50 -6.48
N ARG A 32 -6.11 17.19 -7.34
CA ARG A 32 -6.20 17.04 -8.79
C ARG A 32 -5.21 15.98 -9.25
N TYR A 33 -5.70 14.96 -9.96
CA TYR A 33 -4.86 13.90 -10.50
C TYR A 33 -4.42 14.26 -11.92
N HIS A 34 -3.11 14.22 -12.17
CA HIS A 34 -2.52 14.31 -13.49
C HIS A 34 -1.94 12.94 -13.86
N GLY A 35 -2.13 12.47 -15.10
CA GLY A 35 -1.74 11.12 -15.53
C GLY A 35 -0.25 10.80 -15.37
N THR A 36 0.59 11.83 -15.21
CA THR A 36 2.05 11.75 -15.05
C THR A 36 2.52 11.78 -13.58
N ASN A 37 1.60 11.83 -12.61
CA ASN A 37 1.97 11.88 -11.20
C ASN A 37 2.68 10.60 -10.76
N MET A 38 3.71 10.72 -9.92
CA MET A 38 4.45 9.56 -9.39
C MET A 38 3.56 8.54 -8.65
N SER A 39 2.37 8.96 -8.20
CA SER A 39 1.36 8.10 -7.61
C SER A 39 0.70 7.12 -8.59
N SER A 40 0.88 7.27 -9.91
CA SER A 40 0.33 6.35 -10.91
C SER A 40 1.20 5.11 -11.14
N ASP A 41 2.46 5.11 -10.67
CA ASP A 41 3.35 3.95 -10.71
C ASP A 41 3.58 3.41 -9.27
N PRO A 42 2.85 2.35 -8.87
CA PRO A 42 3.03 1.71 -7.57
C PRO A 42 4.47 1.29 -7.30
N THR A 43 5.18 0.80 -8.32
CA THR A 43 6.52 0.24 -8.17
C THR A 43 7.49 1.35 -7.78
N ARG A 44 7.45 2.47 -8.51
CA ARG A 44 8.26 3.65 -8.23
C ARG A 44 7.93 4.26 -6.88
N GLN A 45 6.65 4.43 -6.57
CA GLN A 45 6.22 5.01 -5.29
C GLN A 45 6.64 4.14 -4.09
N LEU A 46 6.45 2.82 -4.17
CA LEU A 46 6.85 1.90 -3.11
C LEU A 46 8.37 1.81 -2.94
N ALA A 47 9.14 1.92 -4.02
CA ALA A 47 10.59 2.05 -3.93
C ALA A 47 11.01 3.34 -3.21
N GLY A 48 10.35 4.47 -3.50
CA GLY A 48 10.56 5.74 -2.80
C GLY A 48 10.28 5.63 -1.30
N ILE A 49 9.15 5.03 -0.92
CA ILE A 49 8.78 4.82 0.49
C ILE A 49 9.78 3.90 1.21
N ARG A 50 10.24 2.82 0.56
CA ARG A 50 11.28 1.94 1.15
C ARG A 50 12.58 2.68 1.41
N LYS A 51 13.05 3.47 0.43
CA LYS A 51 14.26 4.30 0.57
C LYS A 51 14.09 5.33 1.68
N LEU A 52 12.91 5.94 1.79
CA LEU A 52 12.58 6.86 2.86
C LEU A 52 12.70 6.19 4.24
N HIS A 53 12.12 5.01 4.43
CA HIS A 53 12.20 4.30 5.71
C HIS A 53 13.64 3.92 6.05
N GLY A 54 14.42 3.46 5.06
CA GLY A 54 15.85 3.19 5.23
C GLY A 54 16.62 4.45 5.67
N LYS A 55 16.41 5.57 4.96
CA LYS A 55 16.99 6.87 5.31
C LYS A 55 16.63 7.29 6.74
N ALA A 56 15.34 7.21 7.11
CA ALA A 56 14.88 7.57 8.45
C ALA A 56 15.54 6.72 9.55
N ARG A 57 15.75 5.42 9.28
CA ARG A 57 16.45 4.51 10.19
C ARG A 57 17.94 4.85 10.32
N THR A 58 18.63 5.09 9.20
CA THR A 58 20.05 5.48 9.19
C THR A 58 20.28 6.83 9.87
N MET A 59 19.37 7.79 9.69
CA MET A 59 19.45 9.10 10.33
C MET A 59 19.04 9.08 11.81
N GLY A 60 18.59 7.94 12.34
CA GLY A 60 18.13 7.85 13.74
C GLY A 60 16.91 8.71 14.05
N VAL A 61 16.05 9.01 13.05
CA VAL A 61 14.84 9.83 13.26
C VAL A 61 13.95 9.24 14.35
N VAL A 62 13.87 7.91 14.39
CA VAL A 62 13.31 7.16 15.51
C VAL A 62 14.33 6.11 15.94
N PRO A 63 14.59 5.94 17.25
CA PRO A 63 15.47 4.89 17.72
C PRO A 63 15.06 3.51 17.21
N THR A 64 16.03 2.67 16.85
CA THR A 64 15.77 1.33 16.28
C THR A 64 15.08 0.39 17.26
N TRP A 65 15.21 0.62 18.57
CA TRP A 65 14.57 -0.16 19.62
C TRP A 65 13.08 0.15 19.80
N ARG A 66 12.55 1.24 19.22
CA ARG A 66 11.11 1.54 19.19
C ARG A 66 10.40 0.67 18.16
N LEU A 67 10.39 -0.64 18.41
CA LEU A 67 9.85 -1.65 17.51
C LEU A 67 8.37 -1.45 17.21
N ASP A 68 7.61 -0.93 18.18
CA ASP A 68 6.21 -0.54 18.03
C ASP A 68 6.01 0.44 16.85
N PHE A 69 6.85 1.47 16.79
CA PHE A 69 6.81 2.49 15.74
C PHE A 69 7.20 1.90 14.38
N TRP A 70 8.28 1.12 14.32
CA TRP A 70 8.76 0.51 13.08
C TRP A 70 7.78 -0.53 12.53
N VAL A 71 7.16 -1.33 13.40
CA VAL A 71 6.07 -2.25 13.05
C VAL A 71 4.89 -1.46 12.49
N ALA A 72 4.49 -0.35 13.12
CA ALA A 72 3.41 0.49 12.60
C ALA A 72 3.72 1.05 11.20
N ILE A 73 4.93 1.56 10.99
CA ILE A 73 5.39 2.06 9.68
C ILE A 73 5.36 0.96 8.63
N TYR A 74 5.90 -0.22 8.95
CA TYR A 74 5.92 -1.34 8.01
C TYR A 74 4.51 -1.82 7.68
N SER A 75 3.65 -1.85 8.68
CA SER A 75 2.23 -2.15 8.54
C SER A 75 1.52 -1.17 7.59
N LEU A 76 1.80 0.14 7.71
CA LEU A 76 1.29 1.20 6.84
C LEU A 76 1.88 1.15 5.43
N TYR A 77 3.14 0.74 5.28
CA TYR A 77 3.76 0.47 3.98
C TYR A 77 2.98 -0.59 3.22
N HIS A 78 2.74 -1.75 3.84
CA HIS A 78 1.96 -2.83 3.23
C HIS A 78 0.52 -2.42 2.94
N GLN A 79 -0.10 -1.62 3.82
CA GLN A 79 -1.43 -1.08 3.57
C GLN A 79 -1.45 -0.17 2.34
N THR A 80 -0.45 0.71 2.18
CA THR A 80 -0.30 1.58 1.01
C THR A 80 -0.05 0.75 -0.25
N ALA A 81 0.83 -0.24 -0.19
CA ALA A 81 1.14 -1.12 -1.32
C ALA A 81 -0.08 -1.90 -1.80
N SER A 82 -0.90 -2.40 -0.86
CA SER A 82 -2.17 -3.04 -1.19
C SER A 82 -3.10 -2.10 -1.96
N LEU A 83 -3.17 -0.82 -1.57
CA LEU A 83 -3.98 0.19 -2.26
C LEU A 83 -3.49 0.45 -3.68
N LEU A 84 -2.21 0.76 -3.84
CA LEU A 84 -1.65 1.08 -5.14
C LEU A 84 -1.76 -0.10 -6.12
N HIS A 85 -1.48 -1.32 -5.67
CA HIS A 85 -1.61 -2.51 -6.53
C HIS A 85 -3.06 -2.88 -6.85
N SER A 86 -4.02 -2.56 -5.96
CA SER A 86 -5.44 -2.77 -6.25
C SER A 86 -5.96 -1.84 -7.36
N GLU A 87 -5.40 -0.64 -7.46
CA GLU A 87 -5.74 0.34 -8.50
C GLU A 87 -5.04 0.03 -9.83
N SER A 88 -3.82 -0.53 -9.79
CA SER A 88 -3.02 -0.82 -10.98
C SER A 88 -3.22 -2.23 -11.56
N SER A 89 -4.38 -2.86 -11.37
CA SER A 89 -4.71 -4.18 -11.95
C SER A 89 -3.80 -5.36 -11.53
N HIS A 90 -3.14 -5.29 -10.36
CA HIS A 90 -2.30 -6.38 -9.84
C HIS A 90 -2.92 -7.01 -8.57
N PRO A 91 -4.06 -7.72 -8.67
CA PRO A 91 -4.83 -8.16 -7.51
C PRO A 91 -4.07 -9.14 -6.60
N GLY A 92 -3.21 -9.99 -7.17
CA GLY A 92 -2.39 -10.93 -6.39
C GLY A 92 -1.40 -10.20 -5.46
N LYS A 93 -0.67 -9.21 -5.99
CA LYS A 93 0.23 -8.38 -5.18
C LYS A 93 -0.55 -7.58 -4.12
N ALA A 94 -1.70 -7.02 -4.51
CA ALA A 94 -2.56 -6.28 -3.60
C ALA A 94 -3.03 -7.13 -2.41
N PHE A 95 -3.40 -8.39 -2.67
CA PHE A 95 -3.79 -9.37 -1.67
C PHE A 95 -2.64 -9.75 -0.75
N LEU A 96 -1.46 -10.09 -1.29
CA LEU A 96 -0.28 -10.42 -0.49
C LEU A 96 0.12 -9.27 0.44
N HIS A 97 0.09 -8.03 -0.04
CA HIS A 97 0.33 -6.85 0.79
C HIS A 97 -0.78 -6.62 1.82
N ALA A 98 -2.05 -6.94 1.53
CA ALA A 98 -3.12 -6.89 2.52
C ALA A 98 -2.89 -7.90 3.66
N CYS A 99 -2.52 -9.14 3.33
CA CYS A 99 -2.18 -10.18 4.30
C CYS A 99 -0.98 -9.77 5.15
N ALA A 100 0.11 -9.31 4.53
CA ALA A 100 1.29 -8.86 5.25
C ALA A 100 0.98 -7.65 6.16
N SER A 101 0.15 -6.72 5.69
CA SER A 101 -0.31 -5.60 6.51
C SER A 101 -1.10 -6.08 7.74
N LEU A 102 -1.96 -7.10 7.59
CA LEU A 102 -2.73 -7.68 8.68
C LEU A 102 -1.85 -8.48 9.66
N ALA A 103 -0.91 -9.27 9.15
CA ALA A 103 0.02 -10.05 9.96
C ALA A 103 0.96 -9.16 10.79
N VAL A 104 1.35 -8.00 10.24
CA VAL A 104 2.16 -6.99 10.94
C VAL A 104 1.28 -5.92 11.60
N PHE A 105 -0.05 -6.04 11.52
CA PHE A 105 -0.94 -5.11 12.21
C PHE A 105 -0.69 -5.25 13.70
N PRO A 106 -0.48 -4.14 14.41
CA PRO A 106 0.32 -4.26 15.58
C PRO A 106 -0.47 -4.91 16.70
N LEU A 107 0.30 -5.67 17.50
CA LEU A 107 -0.11 -6.28 18.74
C LEU A 107 -0.77 -5.24 19.68
N PRO A 108 -1.66 -5.68 20.58
CA PRO A 108 -2.35 -4.78 21.52
C PRO A 108 -1.34 -3.88 22.25
N GLY A 109 -1.42 -2.57 21.98
CA GLY A 109 -0.49 -1.54 22.49
C GLY A 109 -0.19 -0.42 21.47
N VAL A 110 -0.07 -0.77 20.18
CA VAL A 110 0.25 0.19 19.10
C VAL A 110 -1.03 0.70 18.38
N ARG A 111 -2.20 0.27 18.87
CA ARG A 111 -3.55 0.61 18.38
C ARG A 111 -3.79 2.13 18.20
N ARG A 112 -3.00 2.98 18.86
CA ARG A 112 -3.18 4.43 18.93
C ARG A 112 -2.74 5.21 17.69
N TRP A 113 -2.04 4.59 16.74
CA TRP A 113 -1.43 5.30 15.60
C TRP A 113 -2.10 5.03 14.25
N THR A 114 -2.87 3.94 14.14
CA THR A 114 -3.54 3.57 12.89
C THR A 114 -5.00 4.01 12.92
N LEU A 115 -5.27 5.14 12.27
CA LEU A 115 -6.56 5.82 12.21
C LEU A 115 -7.71 4.99 11.61
N ARG A 116 -7.38 3.98 10.82
CA ARG A 116 -8.34 3.00 10.32
C ARG A 116 -8.09 1.70 11.08
N GLY A 117 -8.98 1.41 12.02
CA GLY A 117 -8.87 0.26 12.92
C GLY A 117 -8.81 -1.09 12.20
N PRO A 118 -8.67 -2.20 12.95
CA PRO A 118 -8.52 -3.55 12.40
C PRO A 118 -9.59 -3.91 11.37
N PHE A 119 -10.83 -3.43 11.59
CA PHE A 119 -11.94 -3.62 10.67
C PHE A 119 -11.65 -3.14 9.25
N PHE A 120 -11.03 -1.97 9.07
CA PHE A 120 -10.71 -1.47 7.73
C PHE A 120 -9.74 -2.39 6.99
N ARG A 121 -8.81 -3.02 7.70
CA ARG A 121 -7.83 -3.94 7.12
C ARG A 121 -8.46 -5.28 6.74
N LEU A 122 -9.40 -5.76 7.55
CA LEU A 122 -10.22 -6.92 7.21
C LEU A 122 -11.09 -6.64 5.98
N LEU A 123 -11.77 -5.49 5.93
CA LEU A 123 -12.55 -5.09 4.76
C LEU A 123 -11.67 -4.97 3.51
N ARG A 124 -10.46 -4.44 3.65
CA ARG A 124 -9.45 -4.40 2.58
C ARG A 124 -9.12 -5.79 2.08
N LEU A 125 -8.81 -6.71 2.99
CA LEU A 125 -8.49 -8.09 2.66
C LEU A 125 -9.63 -8.71 1.86
N VAL A 126 -10.87 -8.62 2.36
CA VAL A 126 -12.08 -9.11 1.67
C VAL A 126 -12.21 -8.51 0.27
N ALA A 127 -12.03 -7.19 0.12
CA ALA A 127 -12.10 -6.53 -1.19
C ALA A 127 -11.03 -7.06 -2.15
N THR A 128 -9.78 -7.20 -1.69
CA THR A 128 -8.69 -7.75 -2.51
C THR A 128 -8.88 -9.24 -2.85
N SER A 129 -9.43 -10.05 -1.93
CA SER A 129 -9.78 -11.45 -2.17
C SER A 129 -10.84 -11.57 -3.27
N ARG A 130 -11.88 -10.73 -3.23
CA ARG A 130 -12.92 -10.70 -4.28
C ARG A 130 -12.33 -10.33 -5.64
N ALA A 131 -11.45 -9.35 -5.69
CA ALA A 131 -10.77 -8.96 -6.93
C ALA A 131 -9.89 -10.09 -7.48
N LEU A 132 -9.15 -10.78 -6.60
CA LEU A 132 -8.32 -11.92 -6.96
C LEU A 132 -9.16 -13.09 -7.50
N MET A 133 -10.26 -13.44 -6.82
CA MET A 133 -11.18 -14.48 -7.28
C MET A 133 -11.77 -14.14 -8.65
N LYS A 134 -12.23 -12.91 -8.87
CA LYS A 134 -12.73 -12.47 -10.19
C LYS A 134 -11.67 -12.61 -11.28
N SER A 135 -10.43 -12.22 -11.00
CA SER A 135 -9.32 -12.37 -11.94
C SER A 135 -9.02 -13.84 -12.25
N TRP A 136 -9.08 -14.71 -11.24
CA TRP A 136 -8.85 -16.14 -11.39
C TRP A 136 -9.96 -16.82 -12.20
N ILE A 137 -11.23 -16.56 -11.87
CA ILE A 137 -12.40 -17.04 -12.62
C ILE A 137 -12.29 -16.61 -14.08
N LYS A 138 -12.01 -15.32 -14.34
CA LYS A 138 -11.83 -14.83 -15.71
C LYS A 138 -10.77 -15.65 -16.45
N LYS A 139 -9.61 -15.91 -15.83
CA LYS A 139 -8.51 -16.69 -16.43
C LYS A 139 -8.85 -18.17 -16.66
N VAL A 140 -9.61 -18.80 -15.76
CA VAL A 140 -9.99 -20.21 -15.87
C VAL A 140 -11.08 -20.43 -16.92
N PHE A 141 -12.06 -19.53 -17.00
CA PHE A 141 -13.22 -19.67 -17.88
C PHE A 141 -13.05 -19.00 -19.25
N SER A 142 -12.06 -18.12 -19.44
CA SER A 142 -11.60 -17.76 -20.79
C SER A 142 -10.78 -18.93 -21.34
N ARG A 143 -11.49 -20.02 -21.72
CA ARG A 143 -10.92 -21.05 -22.57
C ARG A 143 -10.36 -20.34 -23.81
N PRO A 144 -9.13 -20.68 -24.27
CA PRO A 144 -8.70 -20.20 -25.58
C PRO A 144 -9.74 -20.72 -26.56
N THR A 145 -10.53 -19.81 -27.14
CA THR A 145 -11.20 -20.09 -28.40
C THR A 145 -10.08 -20.45 -29.35
N ARG A 146 -9.84 -21.76 -29.53
CA ARG A 146 -9.02 -22.26 -30.62
C ARG A 146 -9.63 -21.61 -31.85
N THR A 147 -8.94 -20.61 -32.40
CA THR A 147 -9.13 -20.20 -33.78
C THR A 147 -8.80 -21.43 -34.59
N VAL A 148 -9.82 -22.22 -34.90
CA VAL A 148 -9.74 -23.30 -35.88
C VAL A 148 -9.48 -22.57 -37.19
N GLY A 149 -8.20 -22.44 -37.54
CA GLY A 149 -7.78 -21.92 -38.83
C GLY A 149 -8.36 -22.84 -39.89
N THR A 150 -9.37 -22.35 -40.59
CA THR A 150 -9.83 -22.94 -41.83
C THR A 150 -8.80 -22.54 -42.88
N GLU A 151 -7.76 -23.36 -43.05
CA GLU A 151 -6.95 -23.33 -44.27
C GLU A 151 -7.86 -23.81 -45.40
N ILE A 152 -8.49 -22.87 -46.09
CA ILE A 152 -9.16 -23.13 -47.36
C ILE A 152 -8.05 -23.14 -48.41
N SER A 153 -7.66 -24.35 -48.81
CA SER A 153 -6.83 -24.61 -50.00
C SER A 153 -7.70 -24.61 -51.24
#